data_AF-A0A6L8U2T9-F1
#
_entry.id   AF-A0A6L8U2T9-F1
#
_cell.length_a   1.000
_cell.length_b   1.000
_cell.length_c   1.000
_cell.angle_alpha   90.00
_cell.angle_beta   90.00
_cell.angle_gamma   90.00
#
_symmetry.space_group_name_H-M   'P 1'
#
loop_
_entity.id
_entity.type
_entity.pdbx_description
1 polymer ?
#
loop_
_entity_poly.entity_id
_entity_poly.type
_entity_poly.pdbx_seq_one_letter_code
_entity_poly.pdbx_strand_id
1 'polypeptide(L)'
;MKKETTINWKEEIRSNLGKPEILEKLFRSNPKAFKTAFESLSYDDDNSGAMRFWKARLDYDAGSDILKKISLKELLIVIGICSITAFLIKLPGIFPSVFSDEIFYQKNTAIIVFLGLAMYSLWANRTREKGKL
;
A
#
# COMPACT_ATOMS: atom_id res chain seq x y z
N MET A 1 17.48 21.42 30.20
CA MET A 1 17.70 20.92 28.82
C MET A 1 17.75 19.40 28.84
N LYS A 2 16.66 18.70 28.48
CA LYS A 2 16.71 17.26 28.21
C LYS A 2 17.47 17.09 26.89
N LYS A 3 18.63 16.44 26.92
CA LYS A 3 19.34 16.04 25.70
C LYS A 3 18.43 15.08 24.94
N GLU A 4 17.94 15.49 23.78
CA GLU A 4 17.33 14.58 22.81
C GLU A 4 18.39 13.54 22.46
N THR A 5 18.24 12.36 23.06
CA THR A 5 19.16 11.25 22.84
C THR A 5 18.72 10.64 21.52
N THR A 6 19.46 10.88 20.46
CA THR A 6 19.25 10.23 19.17
C THR A 6 19.53 8.74 19.34
N ILE A 7 18.49 7.97 19.63
CA ILE A 7 18.59 6.52 19.78
C ILE A 7 19.05 5.95 18.43
N ASN A 8 20.23 5.31 18.41
CA ASN A 8 20.66 4.54 17.26
C ASN A 8 19.96 3.18 17.29
N TRP A 9 18.76 3.15 16.69
CA TRP A 9 17.87 1.98 16.70
C TRP A 9 18.53 0.70 16.21
N LYS A 10 19.40 0.76 15.20
CA LYS A 10 20.04 -0.44 14.66
C LYS A 10 21.00 -1.06 15.67
N GLU A 11 21.80 -0.23 16.32
CA GLU A 11 22.78 -0.69 17.29
C GLU A 11 22.11 -1.22 18.57
N GLU A 12 21.07 -0.54 19.04
CA GLU A 12 20.26 -0.99 20.18
C GLU A 12 19.58 -2.32 19.92
N ILE A 13 19.01 -2.53 18.71
CA ILE A 13 18.39 -3.81 18.36
C ILE A 13 19.46 -4.89 18.26
N ARG A 14 20.57 -4.64 17.55
CA ARG A 14 21.66 -5.62 17.35
C ARG A 14 22.29 -6.05 18.67
N SER A 15 22.59 -5.11 19.56
CA SER A 15 23.20 -5.39 20.87
C SER A 15 22.25 -6.08 21.86
N ASN A 16 20.94 -6.02 21.63
CA ASN A 16 19.92 -6.62 22.50
C ASN A 16 19.12 -7.76 21.84
N LEU A 17 19.58 -8.34 20.72
CA LEU A 17 18.91 -9.44 20.03
C LEU A 17 18.59 -10.64 20.94
N GLY A 18 19.43 -10.91 21.94
CA GLY A 18 19.22 -11.97 22.94
C GLY A 18 18.39 -11.57 24.17
N LYS A 19 17.87 -10.33 24.25
CA LYS A 19 17.18 -9.78 25.43
C LYS A 19 15.75 -9.34 25.07
N PRO A 20 14.78 -10.25 25.12
CA PRO A 20 13.42 -9.99 24.63
C PRO A 20 12.72 -8.85 25.40
N GLU A 21 13.02 -8.67 26.70
CA GLU A 21 12.41 -7.62 27.53
C GLU A 21 12.81 -6.21 27.06
N ILE A 22 14.05 -6.05 26.58
CA ILE A 22 14.57 -4.77 26.09
C ILE A 22 14.00 -4.48 24.72
N LEU A 23 13.98 -5.47 23.83
CA LEU A 23 13.39 -5.33 22.50
C LEU A 23 11.90 -4.98 22.57
N GLU A 24 11.14 -5.58 23.48
CA GLU A 24 9.72 -5.24 23.67
C GLU A 24 9.54 -3.80 24.19
N LYS A 25 10.40 -3.33 25.10
CA LYS A 25 10.38 -1.92 25.52
C LYS A 25 10.69 -0.97 24.37
N LEU A 26 11.71 -1.28 23.56
CA LEU A 26 12.08 -0.51 22.37
C LEU A 26 10.93 -0.46 21.37
N PHE A 27 10.34 -1.62 21.06
CA PHE A 27 9.18 -1.72 20.18
C PHE A 27 8.01 -0.88 20.71
N ARG A 28 7.66 -0.99 21.99
CA ARG A 28 6.56 -0.20 22.59
C ARG A 28 6.82 1.29 22.61
N SER A 29 8.09 1.71 22.72
CA SER A 29 8.45 3.13 22.72
C SER A 29 8.22 3.79 21.35
N ASN A 30 8.55 3.10 20.26
CA ASN A 30 8.29 3.57 18.90
C ASN A 30 8.22 2.40 17.91
N PRO A 31 7.01 1.84 17.67
CA PRO A 31 6.84 0.68 16.81
C PRO A 31 7.32 0.90 15.37
N LYS A 32 7.13 2.11 14.83
CA LYS A 32 7.53 2.46 13.46
C LYS A 32 9.04 2.49 13.31
N ALA A 33 9.74 3.20 14.19
CA ALA A 33 11.20 3.30 14.14
C ALA A 33 11.88 1.95 14.37
N PHE A 34 11.35 1.15 15.30
CA PHE A 34 11.81 -0.21 15.55
C PHE A 34 11.66 -1.09 14.31
N LYS A 35 10.49 -1.12 13.67
CA LYS A 35 10.23 -1.93 12.46
C LYS A 35 11.22 -1.59 11.34
N THR A 36 11.37 -0.30 11.01
CA THR A 36 12.28 0.15 9.94
C THR A 36 13.74 -0.21 10.24
N ALA A 37 14.18 -0.07 11.49
CA ALA A 37 15.55 -0.45 11.87
C ALA A 37 15.74 -1.97 11.83
N PHE A 38 14.76 -2.74 12.32
CA PHE A 38 14.79 -4.20 12.34
C PHE A 38 14.80 -4.81 10.93
N GLU A 39 13.96 -4.32 10.02
CA GLU A 39 13.95 -4.75 8.61
C GLU A 39 15.33 -4.57 7.96
N SER A 40 16.01 -3.46 8.27
CA SER A 40 17.35 -3.20 7.75
C SER A 40 18.46 -4.10 8.32
N LEU A 41 18.23 -4.69 9.50
CA LEU A 41 19.14 -5.67 10.13
C LEU A 41 18.86 -7.09 9.64
N SER A 42 17.61 -7.39 9.28
CA SER A 42 17.17 -8.72 8.83
C SER A 42 17.73 -9.19 7.49
N TYR A 43 18.44 -8.32 6.80
CA TYR A 43 19.17 -8.63 5.57
C TYR A 43 20.55 -9.24 5.84
N ASP A 44 21.12 -9.00 7.03
CA ASP A 44 22.30 -9.74 7.48
C ASP A 44 21.82 -11.12 7.94
N ASP A 45 22.45 -12.18 7.39
CA ASP A 45 22.05 -13.60 7.39
C ASP A 45 22.08 -14.29 8.78
N ASP A 46 21.71 -13.57 9.83
CA ASP A 46 21.76 -14.03 11.22
C ASP A 46 20.47 -14.82 11.56
N ASN A 47 20.56 -16.13 11.40
CA ASN A 47 19.47 -17.10 11.60
C ASN A 47 19.18 -17.38 13.09
N SER A 48 19.25 -16.35 13.94
CA SER A 48 18.93 -16.48 15.36
C SER A 48 17.42 -16.65 15.57
N GLY A 49 17.02 -17.47 16.55
CA GLY A 49 15.61 -17.70 16.87
C GLY A 49 14.85 -16.40 17.23
N ALA A 50 15.55 -15.43 17.82
CA ALA A 50 15.01 -14.12 18.14
C ALA A 50 14.68 -13.31 16.86
N MET A 51 15.55 -13.37 15.85
CA MET A 51 15.32 -12.67 14.57
C MET A 51 14.08 -13.22 13.86
N ARG A 52 13.94 -14.54 13.84
CA ARG A 52 12.77 -15.24 13.27
C ARG A 52 11.47 -14.87 13.99
N PHE A 53 11.49 -14.82 15.33
CA PHE A 53 10.34 -14.43 16.13
C PHE A 53 9.89 -13.00 15.82
N TRP A 54 10.83 -12.04 15.85
CA TRP A 54 10.51 -10.64 15.61
C TRP A 54 10.07 -10.36 14.19
N LYS A 55 10.67 -11.03 13.19
CA LYS A 55 10.20 -10.98 11.80
C LYS A 55 8.73 -11.41 11.71
N ALA A 56 8.38 -12.58 12.25
CA ALA A 56 7.00 -13.06 12.25
C ALA A 56 6.03 -12.10 12.97
N ARG A 57 6.45 -11.52 14.10
CA ARG A 57 5.63 -10.57 14.86
C ARG A 57 5.39 -9.26 14.12
N LEU A 58 6.43 -8.70 13.51
CA LEU A 58 6.34 -7.44 12.77
C LEU A 58 5.59 -7.60 11.45
N ASP A 59 5.74 -8.75 10.79
CA ASP A 59 5.01 -9.09 9.55
C ASP A 59 3.50 -9.32 9.83
N TYR A 60 3.15 -9.90 10.97
CA TYR A 60 1.74 -10.08 11.36
C TYR A 60 1.03 -8.74 11.62
N ASP A 61 1.72 -7.80 12.27
CA ASP A 61 1.18 -6.46 12.55
C ASP A 61 1.08 -5.59 11.28
N ALA A 62 1.83 -5.93 10.23
CA ALA A 62 1.77 -5.28 8.92
C ALA A 62 0.40 -5.44 8.21
N GLY A 63 -0.49 -6.30 8.72
CA GLY A 63 -1.90 -6.33 8.31
C GLY A 63 -2.62 -4.99 8.52
N SER A 64 -2.12 -4.13 9.42
CA SER A 64 -2.65 -2.78 9.65
C SER A 64 -2.09 -1.72 8.67
N ASP A 65 -0.99 -2.02 7.97
CA ASP A 65 -0.34 -1.13 6.99
C ASP A 65 -0.94 -1.25 5.57
N ILE A 66 -2.01 -2.03 5.36
CA ILE A 66 -2.68 -2.16 4.05
C ILE A 66 -3.12 -0.78 3.52
N LEU A 67 -3.53 0.13 4.40
CA LEU A 67 -3.85 1.51 4.03
C LEU A 67 -2.60 2.38 3.77
N LYS A 68 -1.45 2.07 4.37
CA LYS A 68 -0.16 2.72 4.04
C LYS A 68 0.45 2.23 2.73
N LYS A 69 0.00 1.09 2.20
CA LYS A 69 0.54 0.50 0.97
C LYS A 69 -0.11 1.05 -0.30
N ILE A 70 -1.19 1.83 -0.20
CA ILE A 70 -1.77 2.53 -1.36
C ILE A 70 -0.86 3.71 -1.70
N SER A 71 -0.10 3.57 -2.78
CA SER A 71 0.72 4.66 -3.27
C SER A 71 -0.14 5.77 -3.87
N LEU A 72 0.29 7.04 -3.72
CA LEU A 72 -0.38 8.17 -4.37
C LEU A 72 -0.54 7.98 -5.88
N LYS A 73 0.42 7.29 -6.51
CA LYS A 73 0.39 6.96 -7.93
C LYS A 73 -0.75 5.99 -8.25
N GLU A 74 -0.96 4.96 -7.44
CA GLU A 74 -2.09 4.02 -7.61
C GLU A 74 -3.43 4.75 -7.47
N LEU A 75 -3.54 5.66 -6.50
CA LEU A 75 -4.74 6.48 -6.33
C LEU A 75 -5.02 7.37 -7.54
N LEU A 76 -3.99 8.05 -8.08
CA LEU A 76 -4.13 8.88 -9.28
C LEU A 76 -4.56 8.06 -10.51
N ILE A 77 -4.09 6.82 -10.63
CA ILE A 77 -4.50 5.94 -11.75
C ILE A 77 -5.98 5.58 -11.63
N VAL A 78 -6.47 5.21 -10.45
CA VAL A 78 -7.89 4.91 -10.24
C VAL A 78 -8.74 6.15 -10.52
N ILE A 79 -8.34 7.32 -10.02
CA ILE A 79 -9.01 8.59 -10.32
C ILE A 79 -9.04 8.84 -11.83
N GLY A 80 -7.95 8.56 -12.54
CA GLY A 80 -7.87 8.68 -14.01
C GLY A 80 -8.87 7.77 -14.72
N ILE A 81 -8.94 6.49 -14.35
CA ILE A 81 -9.90 5.52 -14.93
C ILE A 81 -11.35 5.96 -14.65
N CYS A 82 -11.65 6.39 -13.42
CA CYS A 82 -12.96 6.91 -13.05
C CYS A 82 -13.31 8.19 -13.83
N SER A 83 -12.34 9.10 -14.01
CA SER A 83 -12.53 10.35 -14.77
C SER A 83 -12.84 10.07 -16.23
N ILE A 84 -12.13 9.12 -16.85
CA ILE A 84 -12.41 8.67 -18.23
C ILE A 84 -13.83 8.08 -18.31
N THR A 85 -14.18 7.18 -17.38
CA THR A 85 -15.50 6.55 -17.36
C THR A 85 -16.62 7.57 -17.20
N ALA A 86 -16.45 8.53 -16.27
CA ALA A 86 -17.41 9.61 -16.06
C ALA A 86 -17.52 10.54 -17.27
N PHE A 87 -16.39 10.83 -17.93
CA PHE A 87 -16.37 11.60 -19.17
C PHE A 87 -17.16 10.90 -20.29
N LEU A 88 -16.97 9.59 -20.47
CA LEU A 88 -17.71 8.81 -21.46
C LEU A 88 -19.23 8.80 -21.19
N ILE A 89 -19.64 8.66 -19.92
CA ILE A 89 -21.06 8.71 -19.54
C ILE A 89 -21.68 10.09 -19.81
N LYS A 90 -20.89 11.17 -19.68
CA LYS A 90 -21.38 12.54 -19.91
C LYS A 90 -21.38 12.98 -21.37
N LEU A 91 -20.96 12.14 -22.32
CA LEU A 91 -20.94 12.51 -23.75
C LEU A 91 -22.27 13.08 -24.28
N PRO A 92 -23.45 12.51 -23.96
CA PRO A 92 -24.72 13.07 -24.45
C PRO A 92 -24.98 14.49 -23.97
N GLY A 93 -24.67 14.78 -22.70
CA GLY A 93 -24.80 16.12 -22.13
C GLY A 93 -23.79 17.15 -22.68
N ILE A 94 -22.66 16.70 -23.23
CA ILE A 94 -21.64 17.57 -23.86
C ILE A 94 -21.96 17.77 -25.35
N PHE A 95 -22.51 16.75 -26.02
CA PHE A 95 -22.84 16.76 -27.44
C PHE A 95 -24.32 16.39 -27.69
N PRO A 96 -25.27 17.20 -27.22
CA PRO A 96 -26.71 16.90 -27.31
C PRO A 96 -27.24 16.91 -28.75
N SER A 97 -26.53 17.52 -29.70
CA SER A 97 -26.90 17.50 -31.12
C SER A 97 -26.53 16.19 -31.84
N VAL A 98 -25.61 15.41 -31.26
CA VAL A 98 -25.09 14.17 -31.86
C VAL A 98 -25.71 12.94 -31.21
N PHE A 99 -26.05 13.02 -29.92
CA PHE A 99 -26.56 11.89 -29.15
C PHE A 99 -27.95 12.19 -28.62
N SER A 100 -28.85 11.22 -28.77
CA SER A 100 -30.11 11.19 -28.02
C SER A 100 -29.86 10.49 -26.67
N ASP A 101 -30.19 11.17 -25.57
CA ASP A 101 -29.90 10.71 -24.20
C ASP A 101 -30.40 9.28 -23.95
N GLU A 102 -31.70 9.02 -24.15
CA GLU A 102 -32.29 7.70 -23.86
C GLU A 102 -31.64 6.58 -24.68
N ILE A 103 -31.48 6.78 -25.99
CA ILE A 103 -30.92 5.77 -26.88
C ILE A 103 -29.44 5.53 -26.55
N PHE A 104 -28.71 6.58 -26.22
CA PHE A 104 -27.30 6.46 -25.83
C PHE A 104 -27.15 5.69 -24.52
N TYR A 105 -27.88 6.08 -23.47
CA TYR A 105 -27.75 5.44 -22.17
C TYR A 105 -28.20 3.99 -22.20
N GLN A 106 -29.31 3.67 -22.88
CA GLN A 106 -29.79 2.30 -22.99
C GLN A 106 -28.77 1.37 -23.67
N LYS A 107 -28.04 1.87 -24.68
CA LYS A 107 -27.09 1.05 -25.45
C LYS A 107 -25.68 1.02 -24.85
N ASN A 108 -25.20 2.12 -24.31
CA ASN A 108 -23.77 2.31 -24.04
C ASN A 108 -23.41 2.29 -22.55
N THR A 109 -24.36 2.51 -21.64
CA THR A 109 -24.06 2.60 -20.19
C THR A 109 -23.34 1.36 -19.67
N ALA A 110 -23.87 0.17 -19.98
CA ALA A 110 -23.27 -1.08 -19.55
C ALA A 110 -21.83 -1.23 -20.09
N ILE A 111 -21.64 -0.98 -21.38
CA ILE A 111 -20.32 -1.07 -22.04
C ILE A 111 -19.33 -0.10 -21.39
N ILE A 112 -19.72 1.14 -21.12
CA ILE A 112 -18.85 2.14 -20.49
C ILE A 112 -18.45 1.72 -19.08
N VAL A 113 -19.39 1.24 -18.26
CA VAL A 113 -19.12 0.75 -16.89
C VAL A 113 -18.20 -0.46 -16.92
N PHE A 114 -18.50 -1.45 -17.77
CA PHE A 114 -17.66 -2.65 -17.90
C PHE A 114 -16.28 -2.33 -18.45
N LEU A 115 -16.15 -1.35 -19.35
CA LEU A 115 -14.86 -0.89 -19.85
C LEU A 115 -14.01 -0.29 -18.71
N GLY A 116 -14.61 0.56 -17.87
CA GLY A 116 -13.96 1.12 -16.68
C GLY A 116 -13.47 0.03 -15.72
N LEU A 117 -14.33 -0.96 -15.43
CA LEU A 117 -13.99 -2.10 -14.57
C LEU A 117 -12.90 -2.98 -15.19
N ALA A 118 -12.95 -3.24 -16.50
CA ALA A 118 -11.96 -4.03 -17.21
C ALA A 118 -10.59 -3.33 -17.20
N MET A 119 -10.53 -2.03 -17.46
CA MET A 119 -9.30 -1.24 -17.36
C MET A 119 -8.70 -1.31 -15.95
N TYR A 120 -9.53 -1.15 -14.91
CA TYR A 120 -9.08 -1.29 -13.54
C TYR A 120 -8.57 -2.71 -13.25
N SER A 121 -9.31 -3.75 -13.65
CA SER A 121 -8.94 -5.14 -13.39
C SER A 121 -7.63 -5.54 -14.07
N LEU A 122 -7.42 -5.11 -15.32
CA LEU A 122 -6.16 -5.37 -16.04
C LEU A 122 -4.98 -4.68 -15.36
N TRP A 123 -5.15 -3.43 -14.96
CA TRP A 123 -4.12 -2.70 -14.24
C TRP A 123 -3.83 -3.34 -12.87
N ALA A 124 -4.88 -3.64 -12.10
CA ALA A 124 -4.76 -4.26 -10.78
C ALA A 124 -4.14 -5.66 -10.85
N ASN A 125 -4.42 -6.43 -11.90
CA ASN A 125 -3.79 -7.73 -12.07
C ASN A 125 -2.29 -7.59 -12.40
N ARG A 126 -1.93 -6.63 -13.26
CA ARG A 126 -0.53 -6.35 -13.62
C ARG A 126 0.31 -5.87 -12.43
N THR A 127 -0.26 -5.07 -11.53
CA THR A 127 0.45 -4.63 -10.32
C THR A 127 0.65 -5.78 -9.32
N ARG A 128 -0.32 -6.70 -9.21
CA ARG A 128 -0.19 -7.92 -8.40
C ARG A 128 0.88 -8.87 -8.92
N GLU A 129 1.01 -9.03 -10.24
CA GLU A 129 2.08 -9.85 -10.85
C GLU A 129 3.47 -9.26 -10.64
N LYS A 130 3.62 -7.94 -10.78
CA LYS A 130 4.91 -7.25 -10.55
C LYS A 130 5.39 -7.30 -9.10
N GLY A 131 4.50 -7.49 -8.13
CA GLY A 131 4.86 -7.65 -6.72
C GLY A 131 5.29 -9.07 -6.33
N LYS A 132 5.31 -10.03 -7.27
CA LYS A 132 5.72 -11.43 -7.06
C LYS A 132 7.07 -11.78 -7.73
N LEU A 133 7.68 -10.83 -8.45
CA LEU A 133 9.02 -10.93 -9.06
C LEU A 133 10.02 -10.15 -8.20
#